data_AF-A0A8J8M9I5-F1
#
_entry.id   AF-A0A8J8M9I5-F1
#
_cell.length_a   1.000
_cell.length_b   1.000
_cell.length_c   1.000
_cell.angle_alpha   90.00
_cell.angle_beta   90.00
_cell.angle_gamma   90.00
#
_symmetry.space_group_name_H-M   'P 1'
#
loop_
_entity.id
_entity.type
_entity.pdbx_description
1 polymer ?
#
loop_
_entity_poly.entity_id
_entity_poly.type
_entity_poly.pdbx_seq_one_letter_code
_entity_poly.pdbx_strand_id
1 'polypeptide(L)'
;MQLNKTENMAFGISKILKKKFGDRISPTQIYDVVDDNSHRAFKMKFIAYDYFVILFNYEIDIIGCLIEQGKENYIPLVKGKNCYSNLELE
;
A
#
# COMPACT_ATOMS: atom_id res chain seq x y z
N MET A 1 17.94 12.81 0.52
CA MET A 1 17.66 12.08 1.76
C MET A 1 17.94 10.60 1.52
N GLN A 2 18.55 9.92 2.49
CA GLN A 2 18.71 8.47 2.44
C GLN A 2 17.45 7.85 3.03
N LEU A 3 16.79 6.98 2.27
CA LEU A 3 15.56 6.32 2.68
C LEU A 3 15.86 5.13 3.59
N ASN A 4 15.02 4.92 4.60
CA ASN A 4 15.08 3.74 5.47
C ASN A 4 14.53 2.49 4.78
N LYS A 5 14.58 1.32 5.42
CA LYS A 5 14.22 0.05 4.75
C LYS A 5 12.74 0.01 4.37
N THR A 6 11.87 0.47 5.26
CA THR A 6 10.43 0.50 5.04
C THR A 6 10.02 1.55 4.00
N GLU A 7 10.67 2.72 4.00
CA GLU A 7 10.49 3.72 2.94
C GLU A 7 10.89 3.15 1.58
N ASN A 8 12.05 2.49 1.48
CA ASN A 8 12.48 1.86 0.23
C ASN A 8 11.47 0.81 -0.27
N MET A 9 10.90 0.01 0.64
CA MET A 9 9.84 -0.94 0.32
C MET A 9 8.60 -0.23 -0.25
N ALA A 10 8.13 0.81 0.44
CA ALA A 10 6.99 1.61 -0.01
C ALA A 10 7.26 2.24 -1.39
N PHE A 11 8.42 2.84 -1.60
CA PHE A 11 8.81 3.37 -2.91
C PHE A 11 8.88 2.29 -4.00
N GLY A 12 9.35 1.08 -3.67
CA GLY A 12 9.35 -0.05 -4.59
C GLY A 12 7.95 -0.44 -5.04
N ILE A 13 7.02 -0.57 -4.10
CA ILE A 13 5.61 -0.87 -4.39
C ILE A 13 4.96 0.25 -5.21
N SER A 14 5.21 1.52 -4.86
CA SER A 14 4.74 2.68 -5.62
C SER A 14 5.19 2.64 -7.10
N LYS A 15 6.46 2.28 -7.36
CA LYS A 15 6.97 2.08 -8.73
C LYS A 15 6.28 0.93 -9.46
N ILE A 16 6.02 -0.18 -8.77
CA ILE A 16 5.30 -1.33 -9.34
C ILE A 16 3.86 -0.93 -9.71
N LEU A 17 3.16 -0.23 -8.81
CA LEU A 17 1.82 0.28 -9.06
C LEU A 17 1.79 1.20 -10.28
N LYS A 18 2.67 2.20 -10.34
CA LYS A 18 2.74 3.10 -11.51
C LYS A 18 3.07 2.35 -12.80
N LYS A 19 3.99 1.37 -12.77
CA LYS A 19 4.33 0.56 -13.96
C LYS A 19 3.15 -0.29 -14.43
N LYS A 20 2.36 -0.86 -13.53
CA LYS A 20 1.23 -1.76 -13.86
C LYS A 20 -0.03 -1.00 -14.28
N PHE A 21 -0.34 0.10 -13.58
CA PHE A 21 -1.57 0.84 -13.80
C PHE A 21 -1.38 2.04 -14.74
N GLY A 22 -0.15 2.55 -14.89
CA GLY A 22 0.15 3.67 -15.77
C GLY A 22 -0.61 4.91 -15.33
N ASP A 23 -1.36 5.52 -16.24
CA ASP A 23 -2.14 6.73 -15.98
C ASP A 23 -3.54 6.44 -15.44
N ARG A 24 -3.86 5.16 -15.21
CA ARG A 24 -5.11 4.76 -14.53
C ARG A 24 -5.07 4.99 -13.02
N ILE A 25 -3.93 5.39 -12.47
CA ILE A 25 -3.83 5.81 -11.08
C ILE A 25 -3.13 7.17 -10.99
N SER A 26 -3.53 7.95 -9.99
CA SER A 26 -2.78 9.14 -9.58
C SER A 26 -1.40 8.75 -9.03
N PRO A 27 -0.49 9.72 -8.87
CA PRO A 27 0.69 9.52 -8.04
C PRO A 27 0.30 9.00 -6.65
N THR A 28 1.08 8.04 -6.15
CA THR A 28 0.91 7.42 -4.84
C THR A 28 1.48 8.32 -3.75
N GLN A 29 0.66 8.64 -2.75
CA GLN A 29 1.10 9.32 -1.52
C GLN A 29 1.43 8.27 -0.47
N ILE A 30 2.69 8.24 0.01
CA ILE A 30 3.15 7.36 1.10
C ILE A 30 3.10 8.15 2.41
N TYR A 31 2.57 7.55 3.47
CA TYR A 31 2.45 8.17 4.79
C TYR A 31 2.40 7.11 5.91
N ASP A 32 2.43 7.55 7.18
CA ASP A 32 2.45 6.70 8.38
C ASP A 32 3.51 5.59 8.32
N VAL A 33 4.73 5.95 7.92
CA VAL A 33 5.83 4.99 7.79
C VAL A 33 6.46 4.71 9.17
N VAL A 34 6.50 3.43 9.54
CA VAL A 34 7.16 2.92 10.75
C VAL A 34 8.25 1.96 10.30
N ASP A 35 9.51 2.23 10.70
CA ASP A 35 10.66 1.35 10.45
C ASP A 35 11.31 0.95 11.77
N ASP A 36 10.68 0.02 12.48
CA ASP A 36 11.28 -0.67 13.63
C ASP A 36 11.66 -2.12 13.24
N ASN A 37 12.63 -2.69 13.94
CA ASN A 37 13.08 -4.06 13.72
C ASN A 37 11.96 -5.10 13.91
N SER A 38 11.03 -4.83 14.82
CA SER A 38 9.91 -5.73 15.13
C SER A 38 8.60 -5.30 14.48
N HIS A 39 8.53 -4.07 13.99
CA HIS A 39 7.32 -3.45 13.48
C HIS A 39 7.63 -2.57 12.27
N ARG A 40 7.26 -3.07 11.08
CA ARG A 40 7.28 -2.28 9.85
C ARG A 40 5.89 -2.07 9.33
N ALA A 41 5.57 -0.81 9.05
CA ALA A 41 4.27 -0.43 8.52
C ALA A 41 4.39 0.78 7.60
N PHE A 42 3.50 0.88 6.63
CA PHE A 42 3.28 2.11 5.87
C PHE A 42 1.88 2.10 5.27
N LYS A 43 1.38 3.29 4.93
CA LYS A 43 0.15 3.47 4.18
C LYS A 43 0.41 4.19 2.88
N MET A 44 -0.45 3.93 1.90
CA MET A 44 -0.48 4.60 0.62
C MET A 44 -1.89 5.02 0.25
N LYS A 45 -2.02 6.23 -0.29
CA LYS A 45 -3.27 6.75 -0.85
C LYS A 45 -3.05 7.13 -2.31
N PHE A 46 -3.99 6.75 -3.17
CA PHE A 46 -4.02 7.15 -4.57
C PHE A 46 -5.45 7.08 -5.11
N ILE A 47 -5.70 7.77 -6.22
CA ILE A 47 -6.98 7.72 -6.93
C ILE A 47 -6.83 6.76 -8.10
N ALA A 48 -7.73 5.78 -8.23
CA ALA A 48 -7.80 4.87 -9.36
C ALA A 48 -8.95 5.24 -10.29
N TYR A 49 -8.67 5.25 -11.60
CA TYR A 49 -9.60 5.56 -12.69
C TYR A 49 -10.33 6.91 -12.49
N ASP A 50 -9.65 7.88 -11.89
CA ASP A 50 -10.18 9.22 -11.55
C ASP A 50 -11.45 9.22 -10.68
N TYR A 51 -11.72 8.10 -10.00
CA TYR A 51 -12.97 7.92 -9.27
C TYR A 51 -12.77 7.32 -7.87
N PHE A 52 -12.03 6.21 -7.78
CA PHE A 52 -11.93 5.48 -6.53
C PHE A 52 -10.74 5.95 -5.71
N VAL A 53 -10.99 6.46 -4.51
CA VAL A 53 -9.92 6.68 -3.54
C VAL A 53 -9.52 5.34 -2.94
N ILE A 54 -8.28 4.94 -3.19
CA ILE A 54 -7.71 3.67 -2.72
C ILE A 54 -6.78 3.93 -1.55
N LEU A 55 -6.97 3.16 -0.48
CA LEU A 55 -6.05 3.06 0.65
C LEU A 55 -5.38 1.68 0.61
N PHE A 56 -4.07 1.67 0.45
CA PHE A 56 -3.24 0.49 0.59
C PHE A 56 -2.48 0.58 1.91
N ASN A 57 -2.48 -0.49 2.68
CA ASN A 57 -1.77 -0.55 3.95
C ASN A 57 -0.89 -1.78 4.01
N TYR A 58 0.31 -1.61 4.55
CA TYR A 58 1.21 -2.69 4.93
C TYR A 58 1.46 -2.60 6.42
N GLU A 59 1.31 -3.71 7.14
CA GLU A 59 1.40 -3.78 8.59
C GLU A 59 1.88 -5.18 8.99
N ILE A 60 3.14 -5.33 9.43
CA ILE A 60 3.72 -6.61 9.88
C ILE A 60 3.41 -7.76 8.90
N ASP A 61 3.86 -7.61 7.65
CA ASP A 61 3.66 -8.57 6.53
C ASP A 61 2.20 -8.77 6.07
N ILE A 62 1.24 -8.02 6.62
CA ILE A 62 -0.15 -8.02 6.19
C ILE A 62 -0.39 -6.87 5.23
N ILE A 63 -0.97 -7.18 4.07
CA ILE A 63 -1.40 -6.17 3.10
C ILE A 63 -2.92 -6.03 3.15
N GLY A 64 -3.38 -4.79 3.25
CA GLY A 64 -4.77 -4.41 3.04
C GLY A 64 -4.91 -3.45 1.86
N CYS A 65 -6.06 -3.52 1.20
CA CYS A 65 -6.42 -2.61 0.12
C CYS A 65 -7.92 -2.32 0.22
N LEU A 66 -8.28 -1.04 0.28
CA LEU A 66 -9.62 -0.55 0.61
C LEU A 66 -10.01 0.56 -0.38
N ILE A 67 -11.29 0.63 -0.72
CA ILE A 67 -11.90 1.82 -1.30
C ILE A 67 -12.45 2.68 -0.16
N GLU A 68 -12.06 3.95 -0.11
CA GLU A 68 -12.65 4.94 0.79
C GLU A 68 -13.98 5.44 0.22
N GLN A 69 -15.07 5.32 0.99
CA GLN A 69 -16.41 5.75 0.62
C GLN A 69 -16.94 6.78 1.64
N GLY A 70 -16.56 8.03 1.47
CA GLY A 70 -16.88 9.10 2.42
C GLY A 70 -15.94 9.09 3.64
N LYS A 71 -16.39 9.63 4.77
CA LYS A 71 -15.48 9.90 5.91
C LYS A 71 -15.07 8.66 6.71
N GLU A 72 -15.91 7.61 6.77
CA GLU A 72 -15.70 6.49 7.69
C GLU A 72 -16.11 5.12 7.13
N ASN A 73 -16.54 5.04 5.87
CA ASN A 73 -16.86 3.75 5.26
C ASN A 73 -15.71 3.30 4.36
N TYR A 74 -15.34 2.03 4.50
CA TYR A 74 -14.27 1.41 3.72
C TYR A 74 -14.75 0.08 3.15
N ILE A 75 -14.56 -0.10 1.85
CA ILE A 75 -14.90 -1.34 1.15
C ILE A 75 -13.60 -2.10 0.90
N PRO A 76 -13.38 -3.28 1.50
CA PRO A 76 -12.18 -4.07 1.24
C PRO A 76 -12.18 -4.59 -0.19
N LEU A 77 -11.08 -4.34 -0.92
CA LEU A 77 -10.84 -4.86 -2.27
C LEU A 77 -10.34 -6.31 -2.25
N VAL A 78 -9.70 -6.71 -1.16
CA VAL A 78 -9.22 -8.09 -0.96
C VAL A 78 -10.23 -8.83 -0.09
N LYS A 79 -10.74 -9.96 -0.58
CA LYS A 79 -11.62 -10.83 0.19
C LYS A 79 -10.77 -11.68 1.16
N GLY A 80 -10.37 -11.08 2.29
CA GLY A 80 -9.55 -11.73 3.33
C GLY A 80 -8.34 -10.89 3.76
N LYS A 81 -7.77 -11.19 4.93
CA LYS A 81 -6.45 -10.69 5.34
C LYS A 81 -5.40 -11.60 4.73
N ASN A 82 -4.69 -11.11 3.71
CA ASN A 82 -3.58 -11.87 3.14
C ASN A 82 -2.31 -11.53 3.93
N CYS A 83 -1.89 -12.47 4.78
CA CYS A 83 -0.56 -12.44 5.40
C CYS A 83 0.42 -13.02 4.40
N TYR A 84 1.41 -12.24 3.97
CA TYR A 84 2.44 -12.71 3.04
C TYR A 84 3.71 -13.16 3.77
N SER A 85 3.62 -13.44 5.07
CA SER A 85 4.72 -13.92 5.91
C SER A 85 5.17 -15.35 5.61
N ASN A 86 4.63 -16.01 4.58
CA ASN A 86 5.21 -17.19 3.97
C ASN A 86 4.85 -17.24 2.48
N LEU A 87 5.78 -16.84 1.61
CA LEU A 87 5.79 -17.25 0.21
C LEU A 87 7.25 -17.43 -0.22
N GLU A 88 7.70 -18.67 -0.04
CA GLU A 88 8.32 -19.49 -1.08
C GLU A 88 9.12 -18.71 -2.11
N LEU A 89 10.42 -18.57 -1.82
CA LEU A 89 11.44 -18.37 -2.83
C LEU A 89 11.57 -19.68 -3.61
N GLU A 90 10.90 -19.78 -4.76
CA GLU A 90 11.39 -20.61 -5.86
C GLU A 90 12.48 -19.84 -6.64
#